data_AF-A0A1Z4LLG3-F1
#
_entry.id   AF-A0A1Z4LLG3-F1
#
_cell.length_a   1.000
_cell.length_b   1.000
_cell.length_c   1.000
_cell.angle_alpha   90.00
_cell.angle_beta   90.00
_cell.angle_gamma   90.00
#
_symmetry.space_group_name_H-M   'P 1'
#
loop_
_entity.id
_entity.type
_entity.pdbx_description
1 polymer ?
#
loop_
_entity_poly.entity_id
_entity_poly.type
_entity_poly.pdbx_seq_one_letter_code
_entity_poly.pdbx_strand_id
1 'polypeptide(L)' 'MHELKEKIRIIFNKTNDWLTALYKLRIWLLRAKKYFPVSQKTIIRWLDEILAYFDNNTTSGVVEGINNKF' A
#
# COMPACT_ATOMS: atom_id res chain seq x y z
N MET A 1 -10.45 13.69 -0.44
CA MET A 1 -10.27 12.60 -1.44
C MET A 1 -8.85 12.58 -2.00
N HIS A 2 -8.36 13.67 -2.61
CA HIS A 2 -6.98 13.75 -3.16
C HIS A 2 -5.89 13.47 -2.12
N GLU A 3 -5.98 14.08 -0.94
CA GLU A 3 -4.97 13.85 0.12
C GLU A 3 -4.84 12.40 0.55
N LEU A 4 -5.94 11.63 0.59
CA LEU A 4 -5.87 10.22 0.97
C LEU A 4 -5.12 9.42 -0.09
N LYS A 5 -5.34 9.71 -1.38
CA LYS A 5 -4.58 9.08 -2.47
C LYS A 5 -3.09 9.41 -2.40
N GLU A 6 -2.73 10.66 -2.09
CA GLU A 6 -1.31 11.01 -1.96
C GLU A 6 -0.68 10.40 -0.71
N LYS A 7 -1.42 10.33 0.41
CA LYS A 7 -0.93 9.69 1.64
C LYS A 7 -0.58 8.22 1.43
N ILE A 8 -1.40 7.45 0.71
CA ILE A 8 -1.06 6.05 0.40
C ILE A 8 0.16 5.96 -0.53
N ARG A 9 0.26 6.83 -1.54
CA ARG A 9 1.44 6.90 -2.42
C ARG A 9 2.74 7.16 -1.65
N ILE A 10 2.70 8.08 -0.69
CA ILE A 10 3.83 8.38 0.20
C ILE A 10 4.20 7.17 1.05
N ILE A 11 3.23 6.42 1.57
CA ILE A 11 3.50 5.21 2.37
C ILE A 11 4.35 4.22 1.56
N PHE A 12 3.94 3.92 0.33
CA PHE A 12 4.65 2.98 -0.54
C PHE A 12 6.03 3.49 -1.00
N ASN A 13 6.19 4.79 -1.25
CA ASN A 13 7.44 5.34 -1.79
C ASN A 13 8.49 5.71 -0.71
N LYS A 14 8.09 5.86 0.55
CA LYS A 14 8.93 6.43 1.63
C LYS A 14 9.05 5.51 2.85
N THR A 15 8.57 4.28 2.78
CA THR A 15 8.65 3.32 3.89
C THR A 15 9.41 2.10 3.41
N ASN A 16 10.41 1.68 4.19
CA ASN A 16 11.36 0.64 3.79
C ASN A 16 11.35 -0.57 4.73
N ASP A 17 10.40 -0.62 5.67
CA ASP A 17 10.23 -1.72 6.61
C ASP A 17 8.74 -2.00 6.86
N TRP A 18 8.42 -3.28 7.04
CA TRP A 18 7.04 -3.76 7.14
C TRP A 18 6.32 -3.24 8.39
N LEU A 19 7.03 -3.03 9.51
CA LEU A 19 6.41 -2.61 10.76
C LEU A 19 5.91 -1.17 10.68
N THR A 20 6.75 -0.27 10.16
CA THR A 20 6.38 1.12 9.88
C THR A 20 5.28 1.20 8.83
N ALA A 21 5.32 0.33 7.81
CA ALA A 21 4.27 0.26 6.79
C ALA A 21 2.93 -0.15 7.39
N LEU A 22 2.90 -1.20 8.22
CA LEU A 22 1.71 -1.65 8.94
C LEU A 22 1.09 -0.52 9.77
N TYR A 23 1.91 0.19 10.55
CA TYR A 23 1.45 1.29 11.37
C TYR A 23 0.80 2.40 10.52
N LYS A 24 1.48 2.86 9.47
CA LYS A 24 0.97 3.92 8.59
C LYS A 24 -0.27 3.47 7.80
N LEU A 25 -0.29 2.23 7.30
CA LEU A 25 -1.43 1.66 6.58
C LEU A 25 -2.65 1.53 7.48
N ARG A 26 -2.51 1.13 8.76
CA ARG A 26 -3.65 1.11 9.70
C ARG A 26 -4.30 2.47 9.86
N ILE A 27 -3.50 3.52 10.07
CA ILE A 27 -4.01 4.90 10.18
C ILE A 27 -4.72 5.31 8.88
N TRP A 28 -4.14 4.96 7.74
CA TRP A 28 -4.74 5.26 6.44
C TRP A 28 -6.07 4.51 6.23
N LEU A 29 -6.13 3.21 6.52
CA LEU A 29 -7.31 2.36 6.37
C LEU A 29 -8.49 2.83 7.22
N LEU A 30 -8.23 3.28 8.46
CA LEU A 30 -9.26 3.87 9.33
C LEU A 30 -9.93 5.08 8.68
N ARG A 31 -9.13 5.96 8.04
CA ARG A 31 -9.64 7.13 7.34
C ARG A 31 -10.28 6.78 5.99
N ALA A 32 -9.70 5.80 5.28
CA ALA A 32 -10.15 5.36 3.97
C ALA A 32 -11.53 4.68 4.03
N LYS A 33 -11.90 4.04 5.14
CA LYS A 33 -13.22 3.39 5.30
C LYS A 33 -14.39 4.32 4.94
N LYS A 34 -14.31 5.60 5.31
CA LYS A 34 -15.37 6.59 5.04
C LYS A 34 -15.53 6.92 3.54
N TYR A 35 -14.44 6.84 2.77
CA TYR A 35 -14.38 7.38 1.41
C TYR A 35 -14.21 6.29 0.34
N PHE A 36 -13.58 5.17 0.70
CA PHE A 36 -13.22 4.06 -0.18
C PHE A 36 -13.50 2.71 0.50
N PRO A 37 -14.73 2.43 0.97
CA PRO A 37 -15.02 1.23 1.76
C PRO A 37 -14.71 -0.08 1.02
N VAL A 38 -14.89 -0.11 -0.30
CA VAL A 38 -14.58 -1.29 -1.12
C VAL A 38 -13.06 -1.49 -1.21
N SER A 39 -12.32 -0.46 -1.63
CA SER A 39 -10.86 -0.52 -1.71
C SER A 39 -10.20 -0.80 -0.36
N GLN A 40 -10.75 -0.24 0.73
CA GLN A 40 -10.29 -0.47 2.10
C GLN A 40 -10.42 -1.95 2.49
N LYS A 41 -11.53 -2.61 2.17
CA LYS A 41 -11.71 -4.05 2.40
C LYS A 41 -10.74 -4.88 1.56
N THR A 42 -10.54 -4.50 0.31
CA THR A 42 -9.56 -5.18 -0.56
C THR A 42 -8.16 -5.09 0.02
N ILE A 43 -7.69 -3.91 0.42
CA ILE A 43 -6.36 -3.74 1.02
C ILE A 43 -6.22 -4.53 2.32
N ILE A 44 -7.27 -4.62 3.15
CA ILE A 44 -7.24 -5.47 4.35
C ILE A 44 -7.08 -6.95 3.99
N ARG A 45 -7.80 -7.44 2.96
CA ARG A 45 -7.72 -8.83 2.52
C ARG A 45 -6.31 -9.21 2.05
N TRP A 46 -5.61 -8.27 1.41
CA TRP A 46 -4.27 -8.46 0.86
C TRP A 46 -3.17 -7.90 1.76
N LEU A 47 -3.48 -7.57 3.02
CA LEU A 47 -2.56 -6.82 3.89
C LEU A 47 -1.25 -7.56 4.09
N ASP A 48 -1.28 -8.87 4.30
CA ASP A 48 -0.06 -9.66 4.54
C ASP A 48 0.90 -9.62 3.33
N GLU A 49 0.38 -9.76 2.11
CA GLU A 49 1.16 -9.63 0.87
C GLU A 49 1.68 -8.22 0.65
N ILE A 50 0.87 -7.21 0.98
CA ILE A 50 1.28 -5.81 0.94
C ILE A 50 2.39 -5.54 1.96
N LEU A 51 2.38 -6.16 3.15
CA LEU A 51 3.45 -6.00 4.13
C LEU A 51 4.72 -6.72 3.71
N ALA A 52 4.61 -7.89 3.07
CA ALA A 52 5.75 -8.62 2.50
C ALA A 52 6.50 -7.82 1.43
N TYR A 53 5.83 -6.91 0.71
CA TYR A 53 6.47 -5.95 -0.20
C TYR A 53 7.50 -5.05 0.52
N PHE A 54 7.16 -4.58 1.73
CA PHE A 54 8.02 -3.70 2.52
C PHE A 54 9.17 -4.43 3.21
N ASP A 55 9.09 -5.75 3.37
CA ASP A 55 10.17 -6.57 3.94
C ASP A 55 11.24 -6.89 2.87
N ASN A 56 10.82 -7.06 1.62
CA ASN A 56 11.70 -7.47 0.52
C ASN A 56 12.32 -6.31 -0.28
N ASN A 57 12.05 -5.04 0.05
CA ASN A 57 12.43 -3.87 -0.75
C ASN A 57 12.24 -4.13 -2.26
N THR A 58 11.11 -4.74 -2.65
CA THR A 58 10.80 -4.94 -4.07
C THR A 58 10.48 -3.58 -4.67
N THR A 59 11.51 -2.78 -4.94
CA THR A 59 11.46 -1.62 -5.83
C THR A 59 10.72 -2.04 -7.08
N SER A 60 9.87 -1.15 -7.60
CA SER A 60 8.93 -1.35 -8.71
C SER A 60 9.44 -2.11 -9.95
N GLY A 61 10.73 -2.42 -10.09
CA GLY A 61 11.29 -3.23 -11.18
C GLY A 61 10.68 -4.62 -11.37
N VAL A 62 10.17 -5.29 -10.33
CA VAL A 62 9.43 -6.56 -10.52
C VAL A 62 8.01 -6.33 -11.04
N VAL A 63 7.37 -5.22 -10.62
CA VAL A 63 6.00 -4.89 -11.01
C VAL A 63 5.96 -4.24 -12.40
N GLU A 64 7.00 -3.49 -12.79
CA GLU A 64 7.22 -3.00 -14.16
C GLU A 64 7.47 -4.16 -15.15
N GLY A 65 8.10 -5.25 -14.71
CA GLY A 65 8.25 -6.46 -15.53
C GLY A 65 6.94 -7.19 -15.85
N ILE A 66 5.90 -7.01 -15.01
CA ILE A 66 4.56 -7.55 -15.27
C ILE A 66 3.77 -6.63 -16.21
N ASN A 67 3.98 -5.31 -16.13
CA ASN A 67 3.25 -4.35 -16.97
C ASN A 67 3.85 -4.15 -18.37
N ASN A 68 5.12 -4.56 -18.60
CA ASN A 68 5.80 -4.50 -19.90
C ASN A 68 5.88 -5.85 -20.64
N LYS A 69 5.13 -6.86 -20.22
CA LYS A 69 4.98 -8.13 -20.97
C LYS A 69 3.52 -8.39 -21.33
N PHE A 70 2.98 -7.55 -22.21
CA PHE A 70 1.92 -7.91 -23.17
C PHE A 70 2.13 -7.12 -24.45
#